data_AF-A0A7X7F4U3-F1
#
_entry.id   AF-A0A7X7F4U3-F1
#
_cell.length_a   1.000
_cell.length_b   1.000
_cell.length_c   1.000
_cell.angle_alpha   90.00
_cell.angle_beta   90.00
_cell.angle_gamma   90.00
#
_symmetry.space_group_name_H-M   'P 1'
#
loop_
_entity.id
_entity.type
_entity.pdbx_description
1 polymer ?
#
loop_
_entity_poly.entity_id
_entity_poly.type
_entity_poly.pdbx_seq_one_letter_code
_entity_poly.pdbx_strand_id
1 'polypeptide(L)'
;MLQITSLIRFSSRSAATLMLFAGLALVCPCVMAVDKGYTIPLIDLAQETHRQVVVDREKGQYLGHPTTVLLEDNQTMICVYPKGHGKGAIVMKRSTDGGKTWSDRLPTPANWATSRETPTIHRVVDAEGKKRLILWSGLYPARLAVSEDDGLTWTGIEPVGDWGGVVVMGFVEPLKTGKGHYLAMFHDDGRFIRAEGAKTPIFTLYKTLSTDGGLTWSAPEAVWQGSDIHLCEPGCIRSPDGKQLAVL
;
A
#
# COMPACT_ATOMS: atom_id res chain seq x y z
N MET A 1 -62.00 -39.62 26.43
CA MET A 1 -63.17 -38.77 26.74
C MET A 1 -63.66 -38.20 25.43
N LEU A 2 -64.73 -38.82 24.92
CA LEU A 2 -65.74 -38.35 23.94
C LEU A 2 -65.32 -37.62 22.64
N GLN A 3 -65.93 -37.80 21.47
CA GLN A 3 -66.94 -38.72 20.88
C GLN A 3 -66.92 -38.41 19.35
N ILE A 4 -66.89 -39.40 18.43
CA ILE A 4 -68.04 -40.00 17.70
C ILE A 4 -68.74 -38.96 16.76
N THR A 5 -68.96 -39.14 15.44
CA THR A 5 -69.58 -40.23 14.64
C THR A 5 -69.35 -39.91 13.13
N SER A 6 -68.94 -40.86 12.27
CA SER A 6 -69.75 -41.65 11.30
C SER A 6 -70.22 -40.87 10.05
N LEU A 7 -70.40 -41.40 8.82
CA LEU A 7 -70.41 -42.73 8.21
C LEU A 7 -70.60 -42.44 6.68
N ILE A 8 -70.15 -43.32 5.78
CA ILE A 8 -70.85 -43.82 4.57
C ILE A 8 -69.86 -44.34 3.49
N ARG A 9 -70.33 -45.41 2.85
CA ARG A 9 -69.69 -46.45 2.04
C ARG A 9 -69.44 -46.10 0.56
N PHE A 10 -68.46 -46.83 0.00
CA PHE A 10 -68.33 -47.39 -1.37
C PHE A 10 -69.04 -46.71 -2.56
N SER A 11 -68.29 -46.43 -3.65
CA SER A 11 -68.38 -47.25 -4.87
C SER A 11 -67.28 -46.91 -5.88
N SER A 12 -66.85 -47.95 -6.59
CA SER A 12 -65.91 -47.96 -7.72
C SER A 12 -66.30 -47.01 -8.87
N ARG A 13 -65.30 -46.41 -9.52
CA ARG A 13 -65.05 -46.54 -10.98
C ARG A 13 -63.87 -45.68 -11.43
N SER A 14 -63.00 -46.34 -12.19
CA SER A 14 -62.00 -45.86 -13.16
C SER A 14 -61.69 -44.36 -13.24
N ALA A 15 -60.44 -44.00 -12.97
CA ALA A 15 -59.85 -42.77 -13.48
C ALA A 15 -58.47 -43.07 -14.06
N ALA A 16 -58.31 -42.64 -15.32
CA ALA A 16 -57.18 -42.89 -16.19
C ALA A 16 -55.83 -42.49 -15.57
N THR A 17 -54.81 -43.30 -15.85
CA THR A 17 -53.40 -42.97 -15.62
C THR A 17 -53.02 -41.74 -16.45
N LEU A 18 -53.01 -40.57 -15.81
CA LEU A 18 -52.42 -39.36 -16.39
C LEU A 18 -50.92 -39.39 -16.06
N MET A 19 -50.08 -39.80 -17.00
CA MET A 19 -48.64 -39.58 -16.90
C MET A 19 -48.37 -38.08 -17.02
N LEU A 20 -48.09 -37.44 -15.89
CA LEU A 20 -47.61 -36.07 -15.84
C LEU A 20 -46.11 -36.09 -16.13
N PHE A 21 -45.71 -35.76 -17.36
CA PHE A 21 -44.32 -35.41 -17.66
C PHE A 21 -44.04 -34.04 -17.01
N ALA A 22 -43.50 -34.05 -15.80
CA ALA A 22 -42.95 -32.86 -15.18
C ALA A 22 -41.65 -32.50 -15.92
N GLY A 23 -41.75 -31.62 -16.92
CA GLY A 23 -40.60 -30.98 -17.54
C GLY A 23 -39.87 -30.15 -16.48
N LEU A 24 -38.74 -30.65 -16.00
CA LEU A 24 -37.83 -29.91 -15.15
C LEU A 24 -37.20 -28.79 -15.99
N ALA A 25 -37.84 -27.62 -16.01
CA ALA A 25 -37.23 -26.43 -16.59
C ALA A 25 -35.99 -26.09 -15.76
N LEU A 26 -34.81 -26.36 -16.32
CA LEU A 26 -33.55 -25.80 -15.82
C LEU A 26 -33.65 -24.28 -15.96
N VAL A 27 -34.05 -23.60 -14.88
CA VAL A 27 -33.88 -22.16 -14.74
C VAL A 27 -32.38 -21.95 -14.57
N CYS A 28 -31.69 -21.68 -15.69
CA CYS A 28 -30.32 -21.17 -15.65
C CYS A 28 -30.42 -19.73 -15.12
N PRO A 29 -29.92 -19.41 -13.91
CA PRO A 29 -29.89 -18.04 -13.45
C PRO A 29 -28.94 -17.28 -14.37
N CYS A 30 -29.52 -16.49 -15.28
CA CYS A 30 -28.77 -15.51 -16.04
C CYS A 30 -28.25 -14.49 -15.02
N VAL A 31 -27.00 -14.65 -14.60
CA VAL A 31 -26.30 -13.65 -13.80
C VAL A 31 -26.17 -12.44 -14.70
N MET A 32 -27.08 -11.48 -14.54
CA MET A 32 -26.98 -10.19 -15.21
C MET A 32 -25.67 -9.55 -14.75
N ALA A 33 -24.70 -9.45 -15.66
CA ALA A 33 -23.47 -8.74 -15.39
C ALA A 33 -23.83 -7.27 -15.08
N VAL A 34 -23.53 -6.83 -13.86
CA VAL A 34 -23.74 -5.44 -13.44
C VAL A 34 -22.89 -4.55 -14.34
N ASP A 35 -23.49 -3.50 -14.89
CA ASP A 35 -22.75 -2.48 -15.64
C ASP A 35 -21.71 -1.84 -14.71
N LYS A 36 -20.44 -1.93 -15.13
CA LYS A 36 -19.30 -1.59 -14.28
C LYS A 36 -19.10 -0.07 -14.16
N GLY A 37 -19.77 0.73 -14.99
CA GLY A 37 -19.65 2.20 -14.98
C GLY A 37 -18.33 2.71 -15.57
N TYR A 38 -17.54 1.86 -16.23
CA TYR A 38 -16.34 2.25 -16.96
C TYR A 38 -16.17 1.41 -18.23
N THR A 39 -15.52 2.01 -19.24
CA THR A 39 -15.24 1.38 -20.53
C THR A 39 -13.82 0.85 -20.65
N ILE A 40 -12.99 1.04 -19.60
CA ILE A 40 -11.59 0.61 -19.60
C ILE A 40 -11.53 -0.93 -19.60
N PRO A 41 -10.78 -1.55 -20.54
CA PRO A 41 -10.59 -3.00 -20.55
C PRO A 41 -9.97 -3.52 -19.24
N LEU A 42 -10.46 -4.67 -18.76
CA LEU A 42 -9.90 -5.36 -17.61
C LEU A 42 -9.21 -6.64 -18.05
N ILE A 43 -8.06 -6.93 -17.45
CA ILE A 43 -7.31 -8.17 -17.64
C ILE A 43 -7.16 -8.82 -16.27
N ASP A 44 -7.59 -10.08 -16.13
CA ASP A 44 -7.40 -10.87 -14.90
C ASP A 44 -6.10 -11.68 -14.99
N LEU A 45 -5.16 -11.37 -14.11
CA LEU A 45 -3.85 -12.03 -14.04
C LEU A 45 -3.74 -13.04 -12.90
N ALA A 46 -4.83 -13.34 -12.18
CA ALA A 46 -4.79 -14.16 -10.97
C ALA A 46 -4.26 -15.59 -11.22
N GLN A 47 -4.50 -16.14 -12.40
CA GLN A 47 -4.05 -17.48 -12.79
C GLN A 47 -2.66 -17.51 -13.43
N GLU A 48 -2.04 -16.35 -13.69
CA GLU A 48 -0.68 -16.26 -14.24
C GLU A 48 0.38 -16.46 -13.15
N THR A 49 0.39 -17.65 -12.55
CA THR A 49 1.27 -18.00 -11.42
C THR A 49 2.76 -17.88 -11.74
N HIS A 50 3.14 -17.98 -13.02
CA HIS A 50 4.52 -17.75 -13.49
C HIS A 50 5.04 -16.32 -13.25
N ARG A 51 4.16 -15.36 -12.95
CA ARG A 51 4.50 -13.97 -12.60
C ARG A 51 4.53 -13.71 -11.10
N GLN A 52 4.12 -14.68 -10.29
CA GLN A 52 3.95 -14.50 -8.85
C GLN A 52 5.21 -14.97 -8.12
N VAL A 53 5.78 -14.09 -7.31
CA VAL A 53 6.95 -14.38 -6.49
C VAL A 53 6.61 -14.09 -5.04
N VAL A 54 6.97 -15.02 -4.15
CA VAL A 54 6.85 -14.81 -2.71
C VAL A 54 8.09 -14.12 -2.19
N VAL A 55 7.94 -12.87 -1.73
CA VAL A 55 9.04 -12.10 -1.13
C VAL A 55 9.38 -12.62 0.28
N ASP A 56 8.36 -12.76 1.13
CA ASP A 56 8.52 -13.29 2.48
C ASP A 56 7.25 -13.99 2.98
N ARG A 57 7.41 -14.87 3.97
CA ARG A 57 6.30 -15.56 4.64
C ARG A 57 6.70 -15.98 6.04
N GLU A 58 5.87 -15.65 7.02
CA GLU A 58 6.03 -16.11 8.39
C GLU A 58 4.67 -16.58 8.94
N LYS A 59 4.62 -17.80 9.46
CA LYS A 59 3.38 -18.39 9.98
C LYS A 59 2.89 -17.60 11.20
N GLY A 60 1.62 -17.17 11.16
CA GLY A 60 0.99 -16.46 12.28
C GLY A 60 1.38 -14.98 12.38
N GLN A 61 2.15 -14.46 11.41
CA GLN A 61 2.56 -13.06 11.39
C GLN A 61 1.97 -12.36 10.17
N TYR A 62 1.33 -11.20 10.40
CA TYR A 62 0.96 -10.30 9.32
C TYR A 62 2.22 -9.58 8.81
N LEU A 63 2.49 -9.69 7.51
CA LEU A 63 3.52 -8.96 6.78
C LEU A 63 2.81 -8.22 5.67
N GLY A 64 2.80 -6.89 5.71
CA GLY A 64 2.16 -6.07 4.68
C GLY A 64 2.88 -4.76 4.49
N HIS A 65 2.34 -3.89 3.64
CA HIS A 65 2.92 -2.58 3.34
C HIS A 65 4.39 -2.60 2.89
N PRO A 66 4.77 -3.44 1.91
CA PRO A 66 6.10 -3.38 1.35
C PRO A 66 6.29 -2.12 0.51
N THR A 67 7.45 -1.51 0.64
CA THR A 67 7.97 -0.53 -0.32
C THR A 67 9.26 -1.07 -0.93
N THR A 68 9.52 -0.71 -2.18
CA THR A 68 10.63 -1.25 -2.95
C THR A 68 11.36 -0.18 -3.73
N VAL A 69 12.67 -0.35 -3.89
CA VAL A 69 13.48 0.38 -4.89
C VAL A 69 14.16 -0.60 -5.84
N LEU A 70 14.26 -0.21 -7.11
CA LEU A 70 15.12 -0.82 -8.11
C LEU A 70 16.38 0.04 -8.24
N LEU A 71 17.54 -0.60 -8.13
CA LEU A 71 18.84 0.06 -8.26
C LEU A 71 19.22 0.25 -9.74
N GLU A 72 20.28 1.01 -9.97
CA GLU A 72 20.75 1.45 -11.29
C GLU A 72 21.19 0.33 -12.21
N ASP A 73 21.53 -0.83 -11.66
CA ASP A 73 21.86 -2.03 -12.43
C ASP A 73 20.63 -2.65 -13.12
N ASN A 74 19.41 -2.14 -12.84
CA ASN A 74 18.13 -2.66 -13.30
C ASN A 74 17.88 -4.13 -12.93
N GLN A 75 18.54 -4.62 -11.87
CA GLN A 75 18.42 -5.99 -11.40
C GLN A 75 18.30 -6.07 -9.89
N THR A 76 19.10 -5.31 -9.15
CA THR A 76 19.06 -5.32 -7.70
C THR A 76 17.84 -4.58 -7.22
N MET A 77 17.04 -5.23 -6.37
CA MET A 77 15.92 -4.63 -5.67
C MET A 77 16.10 -4.75 -4.17
N ILE A 78 15.64 -3.74 -3.44
CA ILE A 78 15.50 -3.79 -1.98
C ILE A 78 14.03 -3.64 -1.66
N CYS A 79 13.53 -4.49 -0.76
CA CYS A 79 12.18 -4.41 -0.23
C CYS A 79 12.25 -4.23 1.29
N VAL A 80 11.53 -3.24 1.80
CA VAL A 80 11.36 -3.00 3.23
C VAL A 80 9.89 -3.01 3.61
N TYR A 81 9.58 -3.54 4.79
CA TYR A 81 8.21 -3.65 5.31
C TYR A 81 8.24 -3.76 6.83
N PRO A 82 7.18 -3.35 7.54
CA PRO A 82 7.07 -3.63 8.97
C PRO A 82 6.69 -5.09 9.17
N LYS A 83 7.20 -5.71 10.24
CA LYS A 83 6.69 -6.97 10.76
C LYS A 83 5.34 -6.75 11.48
N GLY A 84 4.33 -6.34 10.72
CA GLY A 84 2.98 -5.99 11.20
C GLY A 84 2.18 -5.18 10.19
N HIS A 85 1.06 -4.61 10.63
CA HIS A 85 0.18 -3.76 9.81
C HIS A 85 0.33 -2.29 10.24
N GLY A 86 1.27 -1.57 9.61
CA GLY A 86 1.51 -0.16 9.93
C GLY A 86 2.08 0.08 11.34
N LYS A 87 2.75 -0.93 11.92
CA LYS A 87 3.55 -0.87 13.15
C LYS A 87 4.40 -2.14 13.24
N GLY A 88 5.62 -2.02 13.75
CA GLY A 88 6.50 -3.15 14.03
C GLY A 88 7.92 -2.91 13.52
N ALA A 89 8.82 -3.82 13.87
CA ALA A 89 10.20 -3.75 13.41
C ALA A 89 10.27 -3.74 11.87
N ILE A 90 11.04 -2.82 11.31
CA ILE A 90 11.29 -2.81 9.87
C ILE A 90 12.19 -3.99 9.52
N VAL A 91 11.77 -4.73 8.50
CA VAL A 91 12.48 -5.86 7.92
C VAL A 91 12.94 -5.47 6.52
N MET A 92 14.10 -5.96 6.11
CA MET A 92 14.67 -5.74 4.79
C MET A 92 14.98 -7.06 4.09
N LYS A 93 14.68 -7.16 2.79
CA LYS A 93 15.11 -8.25 1.91
C LYS A 93 15.68 -7.67 0.61
N ARG A 94 16.54 -8.43 -0.05
CA ARG A 94 17.17 -8.05 -1.31
C ARG A 94 16.91 -9.10 -2.38
N SER A 95 16.74 -8.64 -3.61
CA SER A 95 16.81 -9.45 -4.81
C SER A 95 17.96 -8.94 -5.69
N THR A 96 18.60 -9.83 -6.43
CA THR A 96 19.67 -9.50 -7.39
C THR A 96 19.29 -9.89 -8.83
N ASP A 97 18.03 -10.24 -9.08
CA ASP A 97 17.56 -10.80 -10.36
C ASP A 97 16.23 -10.18 -10.82
N GLY A 98 15.96 -8.94 -10.39
CA GLY A 98 14.75 -8.19 -10.74
C GLY A 98 13.51 -8.66 -9.99
N GLY A 99 13.68 -9.17 -8.77
CA GLY A 99 12.58 -9.59 -7.89
C GLY A 99 12.10 -11.02 -8.14
N LYS A 100 12.82 -11.83 -8.90
CA LYS A 100 12.46 -13.24 -9.19
C LYS A 100 12.79 -14.17 -8.03
N THR A 101 13.88 -13.89 -7.32
CA THR A 101 14.26 -14.54 -6.06
C THR A 101 14.64 -13.50 -5.02
N TRP A 102 14.49 -13.85 -3.75
CA TRP A 102 14.74 -12.97 -2.61
C TRP A 102 15.62 -13.66 -1.58
N SER A 103 16.53 -12.89 -0.97
CA SER A 103 17.40 -13.33 0.13
C SER A 103 16.60 -13.81 1.36
N ASP A 104 17.28 -14.26 2.40
CA ASP A 104 16.69 -14.21 3.76
C ASP A 104 16.54 -12.76 4.24
N ARG A 105 15.90 -12.56 5.40
CA ARG A 105 15.84 -11.25 6.04
C ARG A 105 17.25 -10.77 6.36
N LEU A 106 17.58 -9.57 5.92
CA LEU A 106 18.89 -8.97 6.11
C LEU A 106 18.98 -8.32 7.50
N PRO A 107 20.18 -8.27 8.09
CA PRO A 107 20.38 -7.54 9.35
C PRO A 107 20.08 -6.06 9.14
N THR A 108 19.43 -5.46 10.14
CA THR A 108 19.09 -4.04 10.16
C THR A 108 19.56 -3.41 11.48
N PRO A 109 19.81 -2.09 11.52
CA PRO A 109 20.12 -1.39 12.76
C PRO A 109 19.08 -1.65 13.86
N ALA A 110 19.54 -1.81 15.10
CA ALA A 110 18.68 -2.25 16.20
C ALA A 110 17.48 -1.30 16.46
N ASN A 111 17.66 0.01 16.29
CA ASN A 111 16.60 0.97 16.52
C ASN A 111 15.50 0.96 15.45
N TRP A 112 15.66 0.25 14.33
CA TRP A 112 14.57 0.02 13.36
C TRP A 112 13.42 -0.78 13.98
N ALA A 113 13.68 -1.54 15.06
CA ALA A 113 12.66 -2.21 15.86
C ALA A 113 11.66 -1.24 16.51
N THR A 114 12.04 0.03 16.66
CA THR A 114 11.20 1.09 17.24
C THR A 114 10.30 1.77 16.22
N SER A 115 10.30 1.34 14.95
CA SER A 115 9.37 1.86 13.95
C SER A 115 7.93 1.64 14.38
N ARG A 116 7.11 2.67 14.19
CA ARG A 116 5.71 2.68 14.57
C ARG A 116 4.78 2.73 13.36
N GLU A 117 5.34 2.61 12.17
CA GLU A 117 4.63 2.78 10.92
C GLU A 117 5.17 1.91 9.78
N THR A 118 4.47 1.95 8.65
CA THR A 118 4.96 1.49 7.35
C THR A 118 6.18 2.30 6.92
N PRO A 119 7.30 1.65 6.56
CA PRO A 119 8.46 2.33 6.04
C PRO A 119 8.30 2.63 4.55
N THR A 120 8.84 3.76 4.12
CA THR A 120 9.03 4.09 2.69
C THR A 120 10.53 4.11 2.40
N ILE A 121 10.93 3.72 1.18
CA ILE A 121 12.33 3.72 0.74
C ILE A 121 12.45 4.41 -0.62
N HIS A 122 13.43 5.29 -0.75
CA HIS A 122 13.61 6.15 -1.93
C HIS A 122 15.07 6.24 -2.32
N ARG A 123 15.33 6.40 -3.62
CA ARG A 123 16.67 6.68 -4.18
C ARG A 123 16.84 8.18 -4.37
N VAL A 124 17.95 8.73 -3.88
CA VAL A 124 18.28 10.14 -4.01
C VAL A 124 19.75 10.31 -4.40
N VAL A 125 20.06 11.46 -5.00
CA VAL A 125 21.40 11.84 -5.48
C VAL A 125 21.62 13.30 -5.15
N ASP A 126 22.74 13.64 -4.50
CA ASP A 126 23.07 15.04 -4.20
C ASP A 126 23.66 15.81 -5.39
N ALA A 127 24.06 17.06 -5.15
CA ALA A 127 24.61 17.94 -6.18
C ALA A 127 25.95 17.44 -6.73
N GLU A 128 26.73 16.74 -5.90
CA GLU A 128 28.02 16.14 -6.21
C GLU A 128 27.90 14.77 -6.89
N GLY A 129 26.67 14.22 -6.98
CA GLY A 129 26.40 12.93 -7.62
C GLY A 129 26.50 11.74 -6.66
N LYS A 130 26.64 11.96 -5.35
CA LYS A 130 26.63 10.88 -4.36
C LYS A 130 25.22 10.34 -4.21
N LYS A 131 25.11 9.03 -4.41
CA LYS A 131 23.87 8.27 -4.38
C LYS A 131 23.58 7.80 -2.97
N ARG A 132 22.31 7.78 -2.62
CA ARG A 132 21.83 7.29 -1.32
C ARG A 132 20.51 6.56 -1.47
N LEU A 133 20.27 5.66 -0.54
CA LEU A 133 18.94 5.19 -0.21
C LEU A 133 18.50 5.89 1.07
N ILE A 134 17.27 6.40 1.06
CA ILE A 134 16.63 7.02 2.21
C ILE A 134 15.46 6.14 2.61
N LEU A 135 15.46 5.71 3.88
CA LEU A 135 14.36 5.00 4.48
C LEU A 135 13.66 5.87 5.52
N TRP A 136 12.34 5.85 5.55
CA TRP A 136 11.53 6.57 6.53
C TRP A 136 10.81 5.63 7.50
N SER A 137 10.63 6.10 8.74
CA SER A 137 9.57 5.68 9.66
C SER A 137 8.73 6.93 9.95
N GLY A 138 7.47 6.93 9.55
CA GLY A 138 6.57 8.05 9.85
C GLY A 138 6.07 8.08 11.30
N LEU A 139 4.92 8.72 11.48
CA LEU A 139 4.37 9.29 12.70
C LEU A 139 5.25 10.41 13.27
N TYR A 140 4.86 10.98 14.43
CA TYR A 140 5.64 12.01 15.11
C TYR A 140 6.70 11.38 16.05
N PRO A 141 7.97 11.85 16.01
CA PRO A 141 8.57 12.58 14.88
C PRO A 141 8.84 11.62 13.71
N ALA A 142 8.83 12.16 12.48
CA ALA A 142 9.29 11.41 11.32
C ALA A 142 10.79 11.15 11.46
N ARG A 143 11.18 9.90 11.19
CA ARG A 143 12.57 9.45 11.33
C ARG A 143 13.11 8.89 10.02
N LEU A 144 14.41 9.05 9.82
CA LEU A 144 15.10 8.73 8.58
C LEU A 144 16.34 7.88 8.87
N ALA A 145 16.60 6.91 7.99
CA ALA A 145 17.85 6.17 7.90
C ALA A 145 18.44 6.30 6.50
N VAL A 146 19.77 6.26 6.41
CA VAL A 146 20.53 6.44 5.16
C VAL A 146 21.41 5.22 4.91
N SER A 147 21.47 4.82 3.64
CA SER A 147 22.55 4.00 3.10
C SER A 147 23.23 4.76 1.97
N GLU A 148 24.56 4.71 1.92
CA GLU A 148 25.39 5.31 0.87
C GLU A 148 26.15 4.25 0.06
N ASP A 149 25.81 2.97 0.25
CA ASP A 149 26.46 1.80 -0.33
C ASP A 149 25.43 0.78 -0.84
N ASP A 150 24.37 1.28 -1.48
CA ASP A 150 23.33 0.48 -2.13
C ASP A 150 22.64 -0.52 -1.19
N GLY A 151 22.44 -0.10 0.06
CA GLY A 151 21.69 -0.83 1.07
C GLY A 151 22.49 -1.92 1.80
N LEU A 152 23.82 -1.95 1.63
CA LEU A 152 24.68 -2.90 2.34
C LEU A 152 24.84 -2.53 3.82
N THR A 153 25.02 -1.24 4.11
CA THR A 153 25.05 -0.69 5.47
C THR A 153 24.06 0.46 5.62
N TRP A 154 23.56 0.63 6.84
CA TRP A 154 22.51 1.61 7.15
C TRP A 154 22.79 2.31 8.48
N THR A 155 22.45 3.59 8.54
CA THR A 155 22.31 4.29 9.82
C THR A 155 21.07 3.82 10.57
N GLY A 156 21.01 4.11 11.87
CA GLY A 156 19.74 4.04 12.61
C GLY A 156 18.70 5.02 12.06
N ILE A 157 17.44 4.83 12.46
CA ILE A 157 16.36 5.79 12.19
C ILE A 157 16.40 6.94 13.20
N GLU A 158 16.69 8.15 12.75
CA GLU A 158 16.82 9.35 13.59
C GLU A 158 15.79 10.43 13.21
N PRO A 159 15.28 11.24 14.15
CA PRO A 159 14.34 12.32 13.85
C PRO A 159 14.90 13.32 12.84
N VAL A 160 14.09 13.72 11.85
CA VAL A 160 14.49 14.71 10.83
C VAL A 160 14.12 16.14 11.24
N GLY A 161 13.14 16.29 12.13
CA GLY A 161 12.69 17.57 12.63
C GLY A 161 11.54 17.41 13.62
N ASP A 162 10.97 18.55 14.04
CA ASP A 162 9.83 18.60 14.95
C ASP A 162 8.49 18.49 14.20
N TRP A 163 8.36 17.45 13.39
CA TRP A 163 7.15 17.16 12.63
C TRP A 163 7.05 15.66 12.32
N GLY A 164 5.86 15.21 11.92
CA GLY A 164 5.60 13.85 11.48
C GLY A 164 4.42 13.77 10.53
N GLY A 165 3.90 12.57 10.33
CA GLY A 165 2.72 12.36 9.49
C GLY A 165 2.45 10.87 9.29
N VAL A 166 1.39 10.57 8.55
CA VAL A 166 1.04 9.20 8.16
C VAL A 166 1.59 8.90 6.76
N VAL A 167 2.27 7.77 6.63
CA VAL A 167 3.01 7.29 5.47
C VAL A 167 3.94 8.38 4.94
N VAL A 168 4.91 8.74 5.79
CA VAL A 168 5.84 9.84 5.46
C VAL A 168 6.69 9.46 4.26
N MET A 169 6.66 10.40 3.30
CA MET A 169 7.13 10.34 1.92
C MET A 169 6.45 9.25 1.10
N GLY A 170 5.16 9.44 0.78
CA GLY A 170 4.44 8.60 -0.19
C GLY A 170 5.13 8.57 -1.56
N PHE A 171 5.77 9.69 -1.91
CA PHE A 171 6.77 9.75 -2.98
C PHE A 171 7.91 10.71 -2.61
N VAL A 172 9.05 10.56 -3.31
CA VAL A 172 10.15 11.52 -3.37
C VAL A 172 10.49 11.76 -4.85
N GLU A 173 10.31 12.98 -5.34
CA GLU A 173 10.48 13.33 -6.74
C GLU A 173 11.57 14.41 -6.90
N PRO A 174 12.60 14.19 -7.75
CA PRO A 174 13.61 15.20 -8.01
C PRO A 174 13.01 16.45 -8.66
N LEU A 175 13.40 17.63 -8.19
CA LEU A 175 12.98 18.91 -8.74
C LEU A 175 13.99 19.45 -9.76
N LYS A 176 13.49 20.22 -10.73
CA LYS A 176 14.33 20.93 -11.71
C LYS A 176 14.87 22.27 -11.18
N THR A 177 14.70 22.56 -9.90
CA THR A 177 15.17 23.79 -9.25
C THR A 177 16.64 23.73 -8.85
N GLY A 178 17.25 22.54 -8.82
CA GLY A 178 18.66 22.32 -8.51
C GLY A 178 18.98 20.82 -8.44
N LYS A 179 20.25 20.44 -8.64
CA LYS A 179 20.68 19.06 -8.39
C LYS A 179 20.59 18.76 -6.89
N GLY A 180 20.14 17.56 -6.52
CA GLY A 180 19.89 17.23 -5.12
C GLY A 180 18.64 17.87 -4.51
N HIS A 181 17.84 18.58 -5.30
CA HIS A 181 16.58 19.14 -4.84
C HIS A 181 15.46 18.11 -5.02
N TYR A 182 14.66 17.91 -3.98
CA TYR A 182 13.56 16.95 -3.96
C TYR A 182 12.29 17.56 -3.38
N LEU A 183 11.16 17.11 -3.92
CA LEU A 183 9.83 17.28 -3.35
C LEU A 183 9.37 15.93 -2.81
N ALA A 184 8.83 15.92 -1.61
CA ALA A 184 8.11 14.78 -1.09
C ALA A 184 6.78 15.23 -0.52
N MET A 185 5.80 14.32 -0.55
CA MET A 185 4.47 14.57 0.00
C MET A 185 4.00 13.40 0.85
N PHE A 186 3.17 13.72 1.82
CA PHE A 186 2.54 12.80 2.76
C PHE A 186 1.30 13.45 3.34
N HIS A 187 0.55 12.72 4.17
CA HIS A 187 -0.68 13.25 4.75
C HIS A 187 -0.70 13.10 6.28
N ASP A 188 -1.61 13.79 6.94
CA ASP A 188 -1.95 13.55 8.34
C ASP A 188 -3.39 13.99 8.60
N ASP A 189 -4.01 13.45 9.64
CA ASP A 189 -5.34 13.86 10.13
C ASP A 189 -5.26 14.67 11.43
N GLY A 190 -4.08 15.22 11.73
CA GLY A 190 -3.75 16.04 12.91
C GLY A 190 -3.11 15.28 14.06
N ARG A 191 -3.11 13.94 14.01
CA ARG A 191 -2.54 13.08 15.08
C ARG A 191 -1.03 13.15 15.16
N PHE A 192 -0.33 13.31 14.04
CA PHE A 192 1.10 13.04 13.97
C PHE A 192 1.90 14.15 13.32
N ILE A 193 1.29 15.25 12.90
CA ILE A 193 2.04 16.40 12.36
C ILE A 193 2.92 17.08 13.42
N ARG A 194 2.58 16.97 14.71
CA ARG A 194 3.32 17.57 15.84
C ARG A 194 3.22 16.72 17.11
N ALA A 195 4.02 17.05 18.12
CA ALA A 195 3.90 16.49 19.46
C ALA A 195 2.47 16.64 19.98
N GLU A 196 1.98 15.58 20.64
CA GLU A 196 0.66 15.57 21.28
C GLU A 196 -0.50 15.92 20.33
N GLY A 197 -0.32 15.63 19.03
CA GLY A 197 -1.37 15.76 18.03
C GLY A 197 -2.59 14.90 18.36
N ALA A 198 -3.75 15.35 17.89
CA ALA A 198 -5.03 14.67 18.09
C ALA A 198 -5.78 14.62 16.76
N LYS A 199 -6.58 13.56 16.58
CA LYS A 199 -7.38 13.41 15.36
C LYS A 199 -8.35 14.57 15.21
N THR A 200 -8.35 15.16 14.03
CA THR A 200 -9.26 16.22 13.63
C THR A 200 -10.17 15.73 12.49
N PRO A 201 -11.27 16.43 12.19
CA PRO A 201 -12.03 16.16 10.96
C PRO A 201 -11.29 16.63 9.69
N ILE A 202 -10.16 17.34 9.81
CA ILE A 202 -9.40 17.86 8.69
C ILE A 202 -8.32 16.88 8.31
N PHE A 203 -8.34 16.45 7.06
CA PHE A 203 -7.27 15.70 6.43
C PHE A 203 -6.39 16.69 5.68
N THR A 204 -5.07 16.64 5.93
CA THR A 204 -4.12 17.54 5.27
C THR A 204 -3.14 16.75 4.45
N LEU A 205 -2.98 17.15 3.19
CA LEU A 205 -1.89 16.74 2.33
C LEU A 205 -0.76 17.77 2.46
N TYR A 206 0.42 17.33 2.88
CA TYR A 206 1.61 18.15 3.07
C TYR A 206 2.63 17.92 1.97
N LYS A 207 3.43 18.95 1.70
CA LYS A 207 4.70 18.85 0.98
C LYS A 207 5.85 19.23 1.90
N THR A 208 7.03 18.67 1.64
CA THR A 208 8.30 19.10 2.21
C THR A 208 9.39 19.01 1.14
N LEU A 209 10.43 19.83 1.28
CA LEU A 209 11.50 20.00 0.31
C LEU A 209 12.85 19.64 0.92
N SER A 210 13.70 18.99 0.13
CA SER A 210 15.12 18.83 0.42
C SER A 210 15.94 19.53 -0.67
N THR A 211 17.10 20.08 -0.30
CA THR A 211 18.05 20.71 -1.23
C THR A 211 19.47 20.14 -1.12
N ASP A 212 19.66 19.06 -0.35
CA ASP A 212 20.96 18.48 -0.02
C ASP A 212 21.03 16.98 -0.32
N GLY A 213 20.22 16.51 -1.28
CA GLY A 213 20.18 15.09 -1.63
C GLY A 213 19.46 14.24 -0.60
N GLY A 214 18.44 14.79 0.06
CA GLY A 214 17.51 14.04 0.92
C GLY A 214 17.96 13.84 2.36
N LEU A 215 19.01 14.53 2.81
CA LEU A 215 19.52 14.43 4.19
C LEU A 215 18.75 15.33 5.16
N THR A 216 18.37 16.52 4.72
CA THR A 216 17.52 17.45 5.47
C THR A 216 16.28 17.83 4.68
N TRP A 217 15.23 18.19 5.43
CA TRP A 217 13.89 18.44 4.89
C TRP A 217 13.26 19.65 5.56
N SER A 218 12.61 20.50 4.78
CA SER A 218 11.92 21.69 5.28
C SER A 218 10.76 21.33 6.20
N ALA A 219 10.32 22.28 7.02
CA ALA A 219 9.04 22.14 7.71
C ALA A 219 7.92 21.84 6.68
N PRO A 220 6.98 20.92 6.98
CA PRO A 220 5.90 20.59 6.07
C PRO A 220 4.95 21.76 5.82
N GLU A 221 4.59 21.98 4.56
CA GLU A 221 3.60 22.97 4.13
C GLU A 221 2.36 22.28 3.61
N ALA A 222 1.17 22.76 3.99
CA ALA A 222 -0.08 22.22 3.46
C ALA A 222 -0.22 22.55 1.96
N VAL A 223 -0.55 21.54 1.15
CA VAL A 223 -0.92 21.67 -0.26
C VAL A 223 -2.43 21.62 -0.42
N TRP A 224 -3.09 20.79 0.38
CA TRP A 224 -4.55 20.67 0.40
C TRP A 224 -5.03 20.34 1.82
N GLN A 225 -6.18 20.87 2.20
CA GLN A 225 -6.85 20.61 3.49
C GLN A 225 -8.36 20.57 3.30
N GLY A 226 -9.02 19.59 3.92
CA GLY A 226 -10.48 19.50 3.91
C GLY A 226 -10.99 18.34 4.74
N SER A 227 -12.31 18.29 4.93
CA SER A 227 -13.02 17.24 5.67
C SER A 227 -13.97 16.43 4.80
N ASP A 228 -14.13 16.83 3.54
CA ASP A 228 -15.01 16.24 2.54
C ASP A 228 -14.32 15.16 1.71
N ILE A 229 -13.01 15.30 1.49
CA ILE A 229 -12.17 14.37 0.72
C ILE A 229 -10.94 14.00 1.56
N HIS A 230 -10.49 12.75 1.56
CA HIS A 230 -9.24 12.37 2.25
C HIS A 230 -8.20 11.94 1.21
N LEU A 231 -7.36 12.88 0.77
CA LEU A 231 -6.27 12.64 -0.18
C LEU A 231 -5.10 11.91 0.50
N CYS A 232 -5.24 10.60 0.62
CA CYS A 232 -4.35 9.68 1.32
C CYS A 232 -3.22 9.17 0.39
N GLU A 233 -2.04 8.90 0.97
CA GLU A 233 -0.92 8.19 0.32
C GLU A 233 -0.60 8.67 -1.10
N PRO A 234 -0.12 9.92 -1.26
CA PRO A 234 0.05 10.53 -2.58
C PRO A 234 1.06 9.77 -3.43
N GLY A 235 0.69 9.50 -4.69
CA GLY A 235 1.59 9.04 -5.74
C GLY A 235 1.94 10.17 -6.70
N CYS A 236 3.13 10.17 -7.29
CA CYS A 236 3.55 11.19 -8.25
C CYS A 236 3.96 10.56 -9.58
N ILE A 237 3.49 11.15 -10.68
CA ILE A 237 4.01 10.86 -12.02
C ILE A 237 4.42 12.16 -12.71
N ARG A 238 5.54 12.11 -13.42
CA ARG A 238 6.02 13.21 -14.25
C ARG A 238 5.55 13.05 -15.69
N SER A 239 5.09 14.14 -16.29
CA SER A 239 4.69 14.16 -17.70
C SER A 239 5.87 13.77 -18.62
N PRO A 240 5.61 13.19 -19.82
CA PRO A 240 6.67 12.82 -20.75
C PRO A 240 7.60 13.98 -21.16
N ASP A 241 7.07 15.20 -21.25
CA ASP A 241 7.86 16.41 -21.52
C ASP A 241 8.59 16.97 -20.28
N GLY A 242 8.33 16.37 -19.12
CA GLY A 242 8.91 16.71 -17.83
C GLY A 242 8.51 18.06 -17.26
N LYS A 243 7.48 18.73 -17.81
CA LYS A 243 7.04 20.06 -17.39
C LYS A 243 6.00 20.04 -16.27
N GLN A 244 5.32 18.91 -16.08
CA GLN A 244 4.23 18.78 -15.11
C GLN A 244 4.43 17.56 -14.23
N LEU A 245 3.93 17.68 -13.00
CA LEU A 245 3.74 16.58 -12.08
C LEU A 245 2.24 16.41 -11.87
N ALA A 246 1.75 15.18 -12.01
CA ALA A 246 0.43 14.81 -11.55
C ALA A 246 0.60 14.06 -10.23
N VAL A 247 -0.02 14.57 -9.18
CA VAL A 247 -0.10 13.91 -7.87
C VAL A 247 -1.48 13.27 -7.79
N LEU A 248 -1.50 11.96 -7.59
CA LEU A 248 -2.68 11.10 -7.62
C LEU A 248 -2.98 10.56 -6.22
#